data_AF-J9GWT5-F1
#
_entry.id   AF-J9GWT5-F1
#
_cell.length_a   1.000
_cell.length_b   1.000
_cell.length_c   1.000
_cell.angle_alpha   90.00
_cell.angle_beta   90.00
_cell.angle_gamma   90.00
#
_symmetry.space_group_name_H-M   'P 1'
#
loop_
_entity.id
_entity.type
_entity.pdbx_description
1 polymer ?
#
loop_
_entity_poly.entity_id
_entity_poly.type
_entity_poly.pdbx_seq_one_letter_code
_entity_poly.pdbx_strand_id
1 'polypeptide(L)'
;MQTPDETNHFLRSWSLSQGHLDFDAERLYPNDVAKLVESFPGAYVASHTSQGMGKDGDGNPVSYTTAGYALKQRGESGPVESITDCFAAYLDGKPVKASLGEPYFFMTVSMLPQALGILLGRTVGFNALGCMYMARLANLAAYSLLCWLALKNCCRYKPVFLAFMLLPLSLYMAASVSYDATLLGFYYLVASFYCKDEIRGGDIGWFIFAFIMMNLAKPYINLLWLLLPLVLPRSAWKTRWKKWQLAVTCLVGGFALGRFFDWYGTAFRYNYPYVGRQIAGAAEVPQLMGILQNPFRYASVLLGSFYENDFFIGKLGVFGALDLEIGFISCLSPLILLFATALSVHEKSSLRLTPALGLGTLSIVYIAGAATAMYITSTPVGMIRIIGLQARYFLPAF
;
A
#
# COMPACT_ATOMS: atom_id res chain seq x y z
N MET A 1 0.19 15.55 -4.21
CA MET A 1 -0.25 14.30 -3.56
C MET A 1 -1.44 13.74 -4.30
N GLN A 2 -1.27 12.54 -4.86
CA GLN A 2 -2.24 11.87 -5.73
C GLN A 2 -2.73 10.56 -5.13
N THR A 3 -1.92 9.79 -4.41
CA THR A 3 -2.38 8.54 -3.77
C THR A 3 -2.98 8.80 -2.38
N PRO A 4 -3.86 7.91 -1.87
CA PRO A 4 -4.27 7.95 -0.47
C PRO A 4 -3.03 7.83 0.42
N ASP A 5 -3.01 8.62 1.49
CA ASP A 5 -1.94 8.65 2.52
C ASP A 5 -0.57 9.18 2.03
N GLU A 6 -0.43 9.59 0.76
CA GLU A 6 0.86 10.04 0.20
C GLU A 6 1.48 11.18 0.99
N THR A 7 0.65 12.10 1.48
CA THR A 7 1.07 13.23 2.29
C THR A 7 1.83 12.77 3.52
N ASN A 8 1.28 11.81 4.27
CA ASN A 8 1.92 11.29 5.48
C ASN A 8 3.21 10.54 5.14
N HIS A 9 3.21 9.77 4.04
CA HIS A 9 4.40 9.06 3.59
C HIS A 9 5.52 10.01 3.15
N PHE A 10 5.18 11.09 2.45
CA PHE A 10 6.15 12.11 2.05
C PHE A 10 6.74 12.84 3.24
N LEU A 11 5.91 13.30 4.17
CA LEU A 11 6.37 13.99 5.38
C LEU A 11 7.27 13.08 6.22
N ARG A 12 6.88 11.82 6.41
CA ARG A 12 7.75 10.89 7.13
C ARG A 12 9.06 10.61 6.40
N SER A 13 9.01 10.43 5.08
CA SER A 13 10.23 10.26 4.27
C SER A 13 11.13 11.50 4.36
N TRP A 14 10.55 12.70 4.44
CA TRP A 14 11.28 13.95 4.64
C TRP A 14 11.97 13.98 6.00
N SER A 15 11.24 13.65 7.08
CA SER A 15 11.78 13.55 8.45
C SER A 15 12.96 12.56 8.50
N LEU A 16 12.80 11.37 7.90
CA LEU A 16 13.87 10.38 7.80
C LEU A 16 15.08 10.88 6.99
N SER A 17 14.86 11.67 5.93
CA SER A 17 15.95 12.28 5.16
C SER A 17 16.78 13.30 5.97
N GLN A 18 16.23 13.81 7.07
CA GLN A 18 16.92 14.68 8.03
C GLN A 18 17.61 13.90 9.15
N GLY A 19 17.50 12.57 9.17
CA GLY A 19 18.03 11.71 10.22
C GLY A 19 17.09 11.57 11.43
N HIS A 20 15.86 12.06 11.34
CA HIS A 20 14.89 11.96 12.40
C HIS A 20 14.19 10.61 12.37
N LEU A 21 14.58 9.75 13.31
CA LEU A 21 14.00 8.43 13.53
C LEU A 21 12.84 8.47 14.54
N ASP A 22 12.87 9.45 15.43
CA ASP A 22 11.87 9.75 16.44
C ASP A 22 10.63 10.48 15.86
N PHE A 23 9.70 10.85 16.74
CA PHE A 23 8.57 11.69 16.43
C PHE A 23 8.51 12.86 17.40
N ASP A 24 8.27 14.05 16.87
CA ASP A 24 8.11 15.26 17.65
C ASP A 24 6.97 16.10 17.05
N ALA A 25 5.89 16.26 17.82
CA ALA A 25 4.70 17.01 17.37
C ALA A 25 4.97 18.52 17.21
N GLU A 26 5.99 19.05 17.90
CA GLU A 26 6.38 20.45 17.81
C GLU A 26 7.34 20.71 16.64
N ARG A 27 7.89 19.65 16.03
CA ARG A 27 8.79 19.74 14.89
C ARG A 27 8.03 20.25 13.66
N LEU A 28 8.39 21.45 13.24
CA LEU A 28 7.83 22.09 12.06
C LEU A 28 8.65 21.76 10.80
N TYR A 29 7.95 21.48 9.71
CA TYR A 29 8.55 21.38 8.39
C TYR A 29 8.87 22.76 7.80
N PRO A 30 9.82 22.84 6.85
CA PRO A 30 10.08 24.07 6.11
C PRO A 30 8.82 24.64 5.43
N ASN A 31 8.73 25.96 5.31
CA ASN A 31 7.58 26.64 4.70
C ASN A 31 7.25 26.13 3.30
N ASP A 32 8.26 25.75 2.51
CA ASP A 32 8.09 25.18 1.18
C ASP A 32 7.42 23.79 1.20
N VAL A 33 7.74 22.95 2.19
CA VAL A 33 7.05 21.67 2.41
C VAL A 33 5.61 21.90 2.86
N ALA A 34 5.40 22.84 3.77
CA ALA A 34 4.06 23.22 4.22
C ALA A 34 3.21 23.76 3.06
N LYS A 35 3.81 24.60 2.20
CA LYS A 35 3.18 25.11 0.97
C LYS A 35 2.84 23.99 -0.01
N LEU A 36 3.74 23.02 -0.22
CA LEU A 36 3.45 21.85 -1.07
C LEU A 36 2.23 21.08 -0.57
N VAL A 37 2.12 20.85 0.74
CA VAL A 37 0.97 20.15 1.32
C VAL A 37 -0.30 21.00 1.23
N GLU A 38 -0.24 22.30 1.49
CA GLU A 38 -1.39 23.21 1.34
C GLU A 38 -1.89 23.31 -0.11
N SER A 39 -0.97 23.27 -1.08
CA SER A 39 -1.27 23.35 -2.51
C SER A 39 -1.70 22.00 -3.10
N PHE A 40 -1.25 20.88 -2.53
CA PHE A 40 -1.69 19.53 -2.91
C PHE A 40 -2.24 18.70 -1.74
N PRO A 41 -3.33 19.12 -1.11
CA PRO A 41 -3.72 18.60 0.21
C PRO A 41 -4.32 17.17 0.25
N GLY A 42 -4.27 16.41 -0.84
CA GLY A 42 -4.60 14.98 -0.85
C GLY A 42 -6.08 14.70 -1.09
N ALA A 43 -6.69 13.84 -0.28
CA ALA A 43 -8.08 13.36 -0.43
C ALA A 43 -9.10 14.47 -0.17
N TYR A 44 -10.07 14.64 -1.08
CA TYR A 44 -11.12 15.64 -1.03
C TYR A 44 -12.49 15.01 -1.28
N VAL A 45 -13.50 15.57 -0.63
CA VAL A 45 -14.87 15.04 -0.51
C VAL A 45 -15.51 14.81 -1.88
N ALA A 46 -16.26 13.70 -1.96
CA ALA A 46 -17.15 13.25 -3.02
C ALA A 46 -16.49 12.76 -4.33
N SER A 47 -16.17 11.47 -4.35
CA SER A 47 -15.92 10.77 -5.61
C SER A 47 -16.72 9.48 -5.70
N HIS A 48 -18.03 9.67 -5.79
CA HIS A 48 -18.86 8.77 -6.58
C HIS A 48 -19.34 9.59 -7.77
N THR A 49 -18.54 9.64 -8.84
CA THR A 49 -18.94 10.11 -10.18
C THR A 49 -19.95 11.25 -10.14
N SER A 50 -19.64 12.32 -9.40
CA SER A 50 -20.64 13.32 -9.05
C SER A 50 -20.72 14.33 -10.17
N GLN A 51 -21.79 14.24 -10.95
CA GLN A 51 -22.30 15.43 -11.61
C GLN A 51 -22.63 16.45 -10.50
N GLY A 52 -21.93 17.58 -10.51
CA GLY A 52 -22.12 18.66 -9.55
C GLY A 52 -22.67 19.89 -10.25
N MET A 53 -23.27 20.80 -9.48
CA MET A 53 -23.54 22.16 -9.94
C MET A 53 -22.51 23.10 -9.31
N GLY A 54 -21.78 23.82 -10.15
CA GLY A 54 -20.86 24.89 -9.78
C GLY A 54 -21.37 26.23 -10.29
N LYS A 55 -20.54 27.26 -10.18
CA LYS A 55 -20.78 28.58 -10.81
C LYS A 55 -19.64 28.91 -11.75
N ASP A 56 -19.93 29.51 -12.90
CA ASP A 56 -18.90 30.07 -13.79
C ASP A 56 -18.31 31.38 -13.23
N GLY A 57 -17.35 31.96 -13.95
CA GLY A 57 -16.71 33.23 -13.57
C GLY A 57 -17.67 34.42 -13.46
N ASP A 58 -18.85 34.32 -14.05
CA ASP A 58 -19.92 35.33 -14.02
C ASP A 58 -20.99 35.00 -12.94
N GLY A 59 -20.83 33.90 -12.21
CA GLY A 59 -21.71 33.49 -11.13
C GLY A 59 -22.93 32.66 -11.55
N ASN A 60 -23.06 32.29 -12.83
CA ASN A 60 -24.16 31.47 -13.34
C ASN A 60 -23.98 30.01 -12.95
N PRO A 61 -25.06 29.28 -12.61
CA PRO A 61 -24.97 27.85 -12.29
C PRO A 61 -24.58 27.04 -13.54
N VAL A 62 -23.53 26.24 -13.45
CA VAL A 62 -23.06 25.35 -14.52
C VAL A 62 -22.89 23.93 -13.97
N SER A 63 -23.40 22.93 -14.68
CA SER A 63 -23.14 21.54 -14.32
C SER A 63 -21.74 21.14 -14.75
N TYR A 64 -21.03 20.41 -13.89
CA TYR A 64 -19.72 19.84 -14.21
C TYR A 64 -19.70 18.36 -13.84
N THR A 65 -18.87 17.61 -14.56
CA THR A 65 -18.63 16.19 -14.28
C THR A 65 -17.17 16.00 -13.91
N THR A 66 -16.93 15.27 -12.83
CA THR A 66 -15.59 14.85 -12.42
C THR A 66 -15.21 13.50 -13.02
N ALA A 67 -16.10 12.85 -13.78
CA ALA A 67 -15.84 11.54 -14.38
C ALA A 67 -14.66 11.60 -15.36
N GLY A 68 -13.60 10.83 -15.08
CA GLY A 68 -12.40 10.76 -15.91
C GLY A 68 -11.46 11.98 -15.82
N TYR A 69 -11.79 12.99 -15.02
CA TYR A 69 -10.96 14.18 -14.82
C TYR A 69 -10.46 14.27 -13.38
N ALA A 70 -9.21 14.73 -13.21
CA ALA A 70 -8.63 14.97 -11.89
C ALA A 70 -9.02 16.36 -11.35
N LEU A 71 -10.33 16.61 -11.25
CA LEU A 71 -10.91 17.80 -10.63
C LEU A 71 -11.16 17.54 -9.13
N LYS A 72 -10.92 18.54 -8.29
CA LYS A 72 -11.00 18.42 -6.82
C LYS A 72 -11.75 19.61 -6.23
N GLN A 73 -12.68 19.36 -5.30
CA GLN A 73 -13.40 20.43 -4.60
C GLN A 73 -12.89 20.58 -3.15
N ARG A 74 -12.50 21.81 -2.76
CA ARG A 74 -12.01 22.08 -1.39
C ARG A 74 -13.15 22.23 -0.37
N GLY A 75 -13.63 21.10 0.16
CA GLY A 75 -14.79 21.10 1.07
C GLY A 75 -16.11 21.28 0.33
N GLU A 76 -17.25 21.15 1.03
CA GLU A 76 -18.58 21.07 0.40
C GLU A 76 -18.96 22.30 -0.45
N SER A 77 -18.42 23.47 -0.12
CA SER A 77 -18.71 24.76 -0.78
C SER A 77 -17.47 25.42 -1.40
N GLY A 78 -16.33 24.71 -1.46
CA GLY A 78 -15.10 25.26 -2.04
C GLY A 78 -15.12 25.27 -3.56
N PRO A 79 -14.16 26.00 -4.17
CA PRO A 79 -13.98 25.99 -5.62
C PRO A 79 -13.57 24.59 -6.10
N VAL A 80 -13.96 24.29 -7.34
CA VAL A 80 -13.49 23.12 -8.07
C VAL A 80 -12.17 23.50 -8.72
N GLU A 81 -11.11 22.81 -8.33
CA GLU A 81 -9.74 23.05 -8.76
C GLU A 81 -9.21 21.86 -9.55
N SER A 82 -8.42 22.17 -10.57
CA SER A 82 -7.66 21.22 -11.37
C SER A 82 -6.26 21.01 -10.81
N ILE A 83 -5.55 20.00 -11.32
CA ILE A 83 -4.12 19.82 -11.02
C ILE A 83 -3.29 21.07 -11.38
N THR A 84 -3.65 21.77 -12.46
CA THR A 84 -2.96 23.01 -12.86
C THR A 84 -3.14 24.13 -11.84
N ASP A 85 -4.32 24.23 -11.22
CA ASP A 85 -4.58 25.20 -10.15
C ASP A 85 -3.72 24.90 -8.92
N CYS A 86 -3.51 23.63 -8.59
CA CYS A 86 -2.60 23.22 -7.51
C CYS A 86 -1.14 23.65 -7.77
N PHE A 87 -0.66 23.48 -9.01
CA PHE A 87 0.68 23.94 -9.39
C PHE A 87 0.78 25.47 -9.34
N ALA A 88 -0.23 26.17 -9.87
CA ALA A 88 -0.28 27.63 -9.81
C ALA A 88 -0.26 28.11 -8.35
N ALA A 89 -1.04 27.48 -7.46
CA ALA A 89 -1.07 27.79 -6.04
C ALA A 89 0.26 27.52 -5.33
N TYR A 90 1.03 26.50 -5.73
CA TYR A 90 2.36 26.24 -5.16
C TYR A 90 3.39 27.28 -5.62
N LEU A 91 3.31 27.69 -6.88
CA LEU A 91 4.25 28.61 -7.53
C LEU A 91 3.88 30.09 -7.36
N ASP A 92 2.77 30.42 -6.69
CA ASP A 92 2.26 31.80 -6.56
C ASP A 92 3.11 32.73 -5.68
N GLY A 93 4.12 32.20 -4.99
CA GLY A 93 5.00 32.95 -4.08
C GLY A 93 4.34 33.45 -2.80
N LYS A 94 3.06 33.12 -2.55
CA LYS A 94 2.35 33.53 -1.34
C LYS A 94 2.80 32.70 -0.14
N PRO A 95 2.92 33.31 1.05
CA PRO A 95 3.28 32.58 2.27
C PRO A 95 2.24 31.49 2.58
N VAL A 96 2.69 30.43 3.24
CA VAL A 96 1.82 29.36 3.74
C VAL A 96 0.87 29.91 4.81
N LYS A 97 -0.38 29.44 4.84
CA LYS A 97 -1.40 29.91 5.78
C LYS A 97 -1.22 29.33 7.19
N ALA A 98 -0.68 28.13 7.28
CA ALA A 98 -0.47 27.42 8.54
C ALA A 98 0.86 26.66 8.53
N SER A 99 1.54 26.63 9.67
CA SER A 99 2.71 25.78 9.86
C SER A 99 2.31 24.30 9.83
N LEU A 100 3.20 23.46 9.31
CA LEU A 100 2.97 22.01 9.20
C LEU A 100 3.89 21.26 10.16
N GLY A 101 3.29 20.46 11.04
CA GLY A 101 4.01 19.59 11.98
C GLY A 101 4.17 18.14 11.47
N GLU A 102 4.95 17.34 12.20
CA GLU A 102 5.13 15.91 11.90
C GLU A 102 3.82 15.11 12.05
N PRO A 103 3.40 14.33 11.03
CA PRO A 103 2.21 13.51 11.16
C PRO A 103 2.48 12.31 12.08
N TYR A 104 1.42 11.82 12.74
CA TYR A 104 1.44 10.56 13.50
C TYR A 104 1.54 9.35 12.55
N PHE A 105 2.73 9.14 11.98
CA PHE A 105 3.07 8.05 11.07
C PHE A 105 4.54 7.66 11.22
N PHE A 106 4.79 6.43 11.70
CA PHE A 106 6.09 6.05 12.28
C PHE A 106 6.87 5.02 11.46
N MET A 107 6.47 4.74 10.22
CA MET A 107 7.21 3.80 9.38
C MET A 107 8.60 4.36 9.06
N THR A 108 9.63 3.52 9.19
CA THR A 108 11.03 3.90 8.99
C THR A 108 11.62 3.15 7.81
N VAL A 109 11.91 1.87 7.97
CA VAL A 109 12.65 1.06 7.00
C VAL A 109 11.95 0.99 5.64
N SER A 110 10.62 0.82 5.64
CA SER A 110 9.82 0.76 4.41
C SER A 110 9.77 2.08 3.63
N MET A 111 10.21 3.19 4.24
CA MET A 111 10.26 4.52 3.64
C MET A 111 11.69 4.95 3.27
N LEU A 112 12.69 4.08 3.49
CA LEU A 112 14.09 4.41 3.20
C LEU A 112 14.34 4.78 1.72
N PRO A 113 13.79 4.07 0.71
CA PRO A 113 14.01 4.47 -0.68
C PRO A 113 13.55 5.90 -0.96
N GLN A 114 12.37 6.27 -0.48
CA GLN A 114 11.79 7.60 -0.62
C GLN A 114 12.63 8.64 0.13
N ALA A 115 13.03 8.36 1.36
CA ALA A 115 13.87 9.23 2.18
C ALA A 115 15.24 9.49 1.54
N LEU A 116 15.86 8.46 0.94
CA LEU A 116 17.09 8.59 0.16
C LEU A 116 16.89 9.47 -1.08
N GLY A 117 15.76 9.31 -1.79
CA GLY A 117 15.40 10.19 -2.90
C GLY A 117 15.29 11.66 -2.47
N ILE A 118 14.62 11.93 -1.35
CA ILE A 118 14.50 13.29 -0.80
C ILE A 118 15.87 13.83 -0.38
N LEU A 119 16.69 13.03 0.31
CA LEU A 119 18.05 13.42 0.70
C LEU A 119 18.86 13.86 -0.51
N LEU A 120 18.90 13.05 -1.57
CA LEU A 120 19.59 13.38 -2.82
C LEU A 120 19.03 14.65 -3.46
N GLY A 121 17.70 14.78 -3.56
CA GLY A 121 17.06 15.99 -4.09
C GLY A 121 17.46 17.26 -3.34
N ARG A 122 17.50 17.19 -2.00
CA ARG A 122 17.93 18.31 -1.15
C ARG A 122 19.41 18.64 -1.33
N THR A 123 20.29 17.65 -1.49
CA THR A 123 21.72 17.91 -1.75
C THR A 123 21.98 18.62 -3.07
N VAL A 124 21.10 18.43 -4.07
CA VAL A 124 21.17 19.12 -5.37
C VAL A 124 20.48 20.49 -5.33
N GLY A 125 19.81 20.84 -4.22
CA GLY A 125 19.13 22.13 -4.05
C GLY A 125 17.71 22.18 -4.60
N PHE A 126 17.04 21.03 -4.77
CA PHE A 126 15.62 21.01 -5.16
C PHE A 126 14.72 21.52 -4.03
N ASN A 127 13.63 22.20 -4.43
CA ASN A 127 12.53 22.55 -3.56
C ASN A 127 11.71 21.30 -3.14
N ALA A 128 10.71 21.48 -2.28
CA ALA A 128 9.87 20.41 -1.76
C ALA A 128 9.17 19.62 -2.87
N LEU A 129 8.69 20.30 -3.92
CA LEU A 129 8.09 19.65 -5.09
C LEU A 129 9.10 18.77 -5.83
N GLY A 130 10.31 19.27 -6.11
CA GLY A 130 11.38 18.49 -6.74
C GLY A 130 11.79 17.30 -5.88
N CYS A 131 11.88 17.48 -4.56
CA CYS A 131 12.15 16.40 -3.61
C CYS A 131 11.05 15.33 -3.60
N MET A 132 9.77 15.73 -3.71
CA MET A 132 8.64 14.79 -3.85
C MET A 132 8.79 13.93 -5.10
N TYR A 133 9.18 14.51 -6.24
CA TYR A 133 9.45 13.75 -7.46
C TYR A 133 10.67 12.83 -7.32
N MET A 134 11.74 13.28 -6.66
CA MET A 134 12.90 12.42 -6.37
C MET A 134 12.52 11.24 -5.47
N ALA A 135 11.63 11.45 -4.49
CA ALA A 135 11.08 10.38 -3.65
C ALA A 135 10.30 9.35 -4.48
N ARG A 136 9.46 9.81 -5.41
CA ARG A 136 8.70 8.96 -6.35
C ARG A 136 9.62 8.16 -7.27
N LEU A 137 10.65 8.80 -7.83
CA LEU A 137 11.64 8.12 -8.67
C LEU A 137 12.42 7.05 -7.90
N ALA A 138 12.83 7.35 -6.65
CA ALA A 138 13.51 6.39 -5.81
C ALA A 138 12.60 5.21 -5.41
N ASN A 139 11.31 5.46 -5.15
CA ASN A 139 10.34 4.40 -4.90
C ASN A 139 10.16 3.49 -6.13
N LEU A 140 9.99 4.10 -7.31
CA LEU A 140 9.87 3.39 -8.58
C LEU A 140 11.12 2.56 -8.89
N ALA A 141 12.31 3.10 -8.63
CA ALA A 141 13.57 2.39 -8.81
C ALA A 141 13.67 1.18 -7.86
N ALA A 142 13.33 1.34 -6.58
CA ALA A 142 13.33 0.25 -5.61
C ALA A 142 12.31 -0.85 -5.98
N TYR A 143 11.09 -0.46 -6.35
CA TYR A 143 10.08 -1.38 -6.87
C TYR A 143 10.58 -2.13 -8.11
N SER A 144 11.15 -1.42 -9.08
CA SER A 144 11.64 -2.00 -10.33
C SER A 144 12.79 -2.98 -10.09
N LEU A 145 13.71 -2.67 -9.16
CA LEU A 145 14.79 -3.56 -8.75
C LEU A 145 14.24 -4.84 -8.11
N LEU A 146 13.27 -4.73 -7.20
CA LEU A 146 12.63 -5.89 -6.56
C LEU A 146 11.87 -6.76 -7.57
N CYS A 147 11.13 -6.14 -8.50
CA CYS A 147 10.46 -6.82 -9.60
C CYS A 147 11.46 -7.55 -10.52
N TRP A 148 12.57 -6.90 -10.86
CA TRP A 148 13.64 -7.52 -11.64
C TRP A 148 14.27 -8.72 -10.90
N LEU A 149 14.55 -8.59 -9.60
CA LEU A 149 15.04 -9.70 -8.78
C LEU A 149 14.05 -10.88 -8.75
N ALA A 150 12.76 -10.58 -8.58
CA ALA A 150 11.69 -11.58 -8.60
C ALA A 150 11.61 -12.30 -9.96
N LEU A 151 11.63 -11.55 -11.07
CA LEU A 151 11.59 -12.12 -12.42
C LEU A 151 12.84 -12.94 -12.77
N LYS A 152 14.01 -12.50 -12.28
CA LYS A 152 15.26 -13.26 -12.43
C LYS A 152 15.22 -14.58 -11.67
N ASN A 153 14.57 -14.61 -10.51
CA ASN A 153 14.40 -15.80 -9.69
C ASN A 153 13.30 -16.74 -10.22
N CYS A 154 12.31 -16.17 -10.90
CA CYS A 154 11.15 -16.86 -11.45
C CYS A 154 11.53 -17.65 -12.71
N CYS A 155 11.37 -18.98 -12.72
CA CYS A 155 11.59 -19.82 -13.91
C CYS A 155 10.29 -20.10 -14.67
N ARG A 156 9.17 -20.21 -13.94
CA ARG A 156 7.83 -20.57 -14.46
C ARG A 156 6.86 -19.40 -14.30
N TYR A 157 5.86 -19.27 -15.15
CA TYR A 157 4.80 -18.24 -15.00
C TYR A 157 5.28 -16.77 -15.09
N LYS A 158 6.42 -16.51 -15.76
CA LYS A 158 6.96 -15.16 -15.97
C LYS A 158 5.94 -14.18 -16.57
N PRO A 159 5.11 -14.55 -17.58
CA PRO A 159 4.11 -13.62 -18.12
C PRO A 159 3.11 -13.14 -17.08
N VAL A 160 2.62 -14.02 -16.19
CA VAL A 160 1.71 -13.65 -15.09
C VAL A 160 2.39 -12.68 -14.12
N PHE A 161 3.62 -12.99 -13.68
CA PHE A 161 4.38 -12.10 -12.79
C PHE A 161 4.55 -10.71 -13.43
N LEU A 162 4.96 -10.69 -14.69
CA LEU A 162 5.16 -9.43 -15.41
C LEU A 162 3.84 -8.64 -15.54
N ALA A 163 2.73 -9.31 -15.82
CA ALA A 163 1.42 -8.67 -15.90
C ALA A 163 1.01 -8.03 -14.57
N PHE A 164 1.18 -8.73 -13.44
CA PHE A 164 0.93 -8.17 -12.10
C PHE A 164 1.83 -6.99 -11.78
N MET A 165 3.12 -7.09 -12.11
CA MET A 165 4.10 -6.03 -11.88
C MET A 165 3.80 -4.76 -12.70
N LEU A 166 3.22 -4.92 -13.89
CA LEU A 166 2.87 -3.85 -14.81
C LEU A 166 1.39 -3.43 -14.74
N LEU A 167 0.61 -4.00 -13.81
CA LEU A 167 -0.75 -3.55 -13.60
C LEU A 167 -0.74 -2.04 -13.34
N PRO A 168 -1.67 -1.27 -13.95
CA PRO A 168 -1.73 0.17 -13.74
C PRO A 168 -1.78 0.58 -12.27
N LEU A 169 -2.51 -0.17 -11.42
CA LEU A 169 -2.54 0.05 -9.97
C LEU A 169 -1.17 -0.16 -9.32
N SER A 170 -0.42 -1.21 -9.70
CA SER A 170 0.92 -1.48 -9.19
C SER A 170 1.91 -0.36 -9.58
N LEU A 171 1.89 0.05 -10.85
CA LEU A 171 2.71 1.15 -11.35
C LEU A 171 2.35 2.49 -10.72
N TYR A 172 1.05 2.72 -10.49
CA TYR A 172 0.57 3.92 -9.82
C TYR A 172 1.10 4.03 -8.39
N MET A 173 1.09 2.93 -7.62
CA MET A 173 1.74 2.91 -6.31
C MET A 173 3.25 3.10 -6.40
N ALA A 174 3.91 2.48 -7.37
CA ALA A 174 5.36 2.62 -7.58
C ALA A 174 5.77 4.05 -7.95
N ALA A 175 4.92 4.78 -8.69
CA ALA A 175 5.11 6.18 -9.06
C ALA A 175 4.66 7.19 -7.98
N SER A 176 4.29 6.71 -6.79
CA SER A 176 3.91 7.53 -5.64
C SER A 176 4.98 7.50 -4.54
N VAL A 177 4.80 8.26 -3.46
CA VAL A 177 5.65 8.17 -2.26
C VAL A 177 5.20 7.03 -1.31
N SER A 178 4.34 6.11 -1.75
CA SER A 178 3.83 5.02 -0.90
C SER A 178 4.83 3.91 -0.63
N TYR A 179 4.87 3.43 0.62
CA TYR A 179 5.62 2.22 1.00
C TYR A 179 5.02 0.96 0.38
N ASP A 180 3.74 0.99 -0.04
CA ASP A 180 3.05 -0.17 -0.61
C ASP A 180 3.79 -0.75 -1.83
N ALA A 181 4.46 0.09 -2.62
CA ALA A 181 5.23 -0.36 -3.77
C ALA A 181 6.41 -1.27 -3.36
N THR A 182 7.22 -0.83 -2.39
CA THR A 182 8.33 -1.65 -1.87
C THR A 182 7.82 -2.96 -1.25
N LEU A 183 6.71 -2.89 -0.50
CA LEU A 183 6.06 -4.07 0.06
C LEU A 183 5.59 -5.03 -1.03
N LEU A 184 4.96 -4.52 -2.10
CA LEU A 184 4.54 -5.32 -3.26
C LEU A 184 5.72 -5.99 -3.96
N GLY A 185 6.84 -5.27 -4.11
CA GLY A 185 8.09 -5.85 -4.61
C GLY A 185 8.60 -7.02 -3.75
N PHE A 186 8.51 -6.92 -2.42
CA PHE A 186 8.86 -8.04 -1.53
C PHE A 186 7.88 -9.20 -1.63
N TYR A 187 6.57 -8.95 -1.77
CA TYR A 187 5.60 -10.03 -2.05
C TYR A 187 5.96 -10.78 -3.33
N TYR A 188 6.27 -10.08 -4.42
CA TYR A 188 6.69 -10.73 -5.67
C TYR A 188 8.00 -11.49 -5.52
N LEU A 189 8.96 -10.96 -4.76
CA LEU A 189 10.21 -11.66 -4.50
C LEU A 189 9.96 -12.96 -3.70
N VAL A 190 9.13 -12.93 -2.65
CA VAL A 190 8.73 -14.13 -1.90
C VAL A 190 7.98 -15.12 -2.80
N ALA A 191 7.01 -14.64 -3.58
CA ALA A 191 6.23 -15.46 -4.50
C ALA A 191 7.11 -16.12 -5.58
N SER A 192 8.15 -15.45 -6.07
CA SER A 192 9.03 -15.96 -7.12
C SER A 192 9.74 -17.27 -6.75
N PHE A 193 9.94 -17.54 -5.46
CA PHE A 193 10.51 -18.82 -4.99
C PHE A 193 9.58 -20.01 -5.25
N TYR A 194 8.27 -19.79 -5.36
CA TYR A 194 7.33 -20.82 -5.79
C TYR A 194 7.54 -21.23 -7.26
N CYS A 195 8.01 -20.29 -8.06
CA CYS A 195 8.18 -20.44 -9.49
C CYS A 195 9.58 -20.91 -9.89
N LYS A 196 10.44 -21.23 -8.91
CA LYS A 196 11.81 -21.67 -9.10
C LYS A 196 11.89 -23.20 -9.20
N ASP A 197 12.76 -23.71 -10.07
CA ASP A 197 12.93 -25.17 -10.23
C ASP A 197 13.71 -25.80 -9.06
N GLU A 198 14.74 -25.11 -8.58
CA GLU A 198 15.60 -25.57 -7.48
C GLU A 198 15.83 -24.45 -6.45
N ILE A 199 15.60 -24.76 -5.18
CA ILE A 199 15.87 -23.87 -4.04
C ILE A 199 17.17 -24.32 -3.36
N ARG A 200 18.19 -23.47 -3.41
CA ARG A 200 19.53 -23.68 -2.85
C ARG A 200 19.71 -22.95 -1.52
N GLY A 201 20.85 -23.16 -0.85
CA GLY A 201 21.15 -22.53 0.44
C GLY A 201 21.09 -20.99 0.43
N GLY A 202 21.63 -20.34 -0.60
CA GLY A 202 21.58 -18.87 -0.74
C GLY A 202 20.18 -18.31 -0.93
N ASP A 203 19.29 -19.10 -1.55
CA ASP A 203 17.88 -18.72 -1.78
C ASP A 203 17.11 -18.59 -0.47
N ILE A 204 17.45 -19.41 0.52
CA ILE A 204 16.85 -19.37 1.86
C ILE A 204 17.12 -18.03 2.53
N GLY A 205 18.34 -17.50 2.41
CA GLY A 205 18.69 -16.18 2.96
C GLY A 205 17.87 -15.06 2.33
N TRP A 206 17.75 -15.06 1.00
CA TRP A 206 16.93 -14.09 0.28
C TRP A 206 15.44 -14.20 0.60
N PHE A 207 14.93 -15.43 0.75
CA PHE A 207 13.55 -15.67 1.19
C PHE A 207 13.29 -15.10 2.59
N ILE A 208 14.16 -15.40 3.55
CA ILE A 208 14.05 -14.89 4.93
C ILE A 208 14.08 -13.37 4.92
N PHE A 209 15.03 -12.76 4.19
CA PHE A 209 15.16 -11.32 4.07
C PHE A 209 13.88 -10.68 3.49
N ALA A 210 13.40 -11.18 2.35
CA ALA A 210 12.19 -10.65 1.70
C ALA A 210 10.96 -10.82 2.58
N PHE A 211 10.80 -11.97 3.23
CA PHE A 211 9.70 -12.25 4.16
C PHE A 211 9.72 -11.31 5.37
N ILE A 212 10.90 -11.06 5.93
CA ILE A 212 11.10 -10.13 7.04
C ILE A 212 10.70 -8.70 6.61
N MET A 213 11.20 -8.23 5.47
CA MET A 213 10.91 -6.89 4.97
C MET A 213 9.42 -6.70 4.65
N MET A 214 8.76 -7.75 4.15
CA MET A 214 7.31 -7.77 3.93
C MET A 214 6.54 -7.63 5.25
N ASN A 215 6.90 -8.40 6.29
CA ASN A 215 6.28 -8.33 7.62
C ASN A 215 6.50 -6.98 8.31
N LEU A 216 7.60 -6.30 8.01
CA LEU A 216 7.89 -5.00 8.59
C LEU A 216 6.86 -3.93 8.19
N ALA A 217 6.40 -3.94 6.94
CA ALA A 217 5.44 -2.95 6.50
C ALA A 217 4.00 -3.26 6.98
N LYS A 218 3.60 -4.54 6.99
CA LYS A 218 2.29 -4.98 7.46
C LYS A 218 2.47 -6.22 8.35
N PRO A 219 2.63 -6.05 9.68
CA PRO A 219 2.88 -7.18 10.56
C PRO A 219 1.66 -8.10 10.64
N TYR A 220 1.90 -9.35 11.00
CA TYR A 220 0.91 -10.40 11.26
C TYR A 220 0.17 -10.97 10.05
N ILE A 221 -0.38 -10.14 9.14
CA ILE A 221 -1.05 -10.65 7.93
C ILE A 221 -0.09 -11.45 7.04
N ASN A 222 1.16 -11.00 7.04
CA ASN A 222 2.25 -11.61 6.28
C ASN A 222 2.72 -12.95 6.84
N LEU A 223 2.30 -13.34 8.05
CA LEU A 223 2.57 -14.66 8.60
C LEU A 223 1.84 -15.77 7.82
N LEU A 224 0.77 -15.45 7.08
CA LEU A 224 0.10 -16.41 6.19
C LEU A 224 1.07 -16.97 5.12
N TRP A 225 2.08 -16.18 4.73
CA TRP A 225 3.09 -16.59 3.75
C TRP A 225 4.09 -17.61 4.31
N LEU A 226 4.07 -17.92 5.62
CA LEU A 226 4.82 -19.03 6.23
C LEU A 226 4.36 -20.40 5.74
N LEU A 227 3.13 -20.49 5.20
CA LEU A 227 2.62 -21.72 4.63
C LEU A 227 3.30 -22.04 3.30
N LEU A 228 3.86 -21.05 2.59
CA LEU A 228 4.49 -21.26 1.28
C LEU A 228 5.68 -22.23 1.31
N PRO A 229 6.65 -22.11 2.24
CA PRO A 229 7.68 -23.13 2.45
C PRO A 229 7.15 -24.56 2.58
N LEU A 230 5.98 -24.73 3.20
CA LEU A 230 5.38 -26.03 3.47
C LEU A 230 4.68 -26.61 2.23
N VAL A 231 4.09 -25.75 1.39
CA VAL A 231 3.37 -26.13 0.16
C VAL A 231 4.31 -26.48 -0.99
N LEU A 232 5.52 -25.90 -1.03
CA LEU A 232 6.51 -26.18 -2.06
C LEU A 232 6.77 -27.70 -2.22
N PRO A 233 6.97 -28.22 -3.44
CA PRO A 233 7.26 -29.65 -3.63
C PRO A 233 8.62 -30.03 -3.01
N ARG A 234 8.78 -31.28 -2.56
CA ARG A 234 10.08 -31.76 -2.01
C ARG A 234 11.16 -31.87 -3.10
N SER A 235 10.78 -32.13 -4.34
CA SER A 235 11.71 -32.27 -5.47
C SER A 235 12.51 -30.99 -5.76
N ALA A 236 11.90 -29.82 -5.59
CA ALA A 236 12.54 -28.52 -5.78
C ALA A 236 13.49 -28.14 -4.63
N TRP A 237 13.48 -28.89 -3.52
CA TRP A 237 14.19 -28.52 -2.30
C TRP A 237 15.58 -29.15 -2.25
N LYS A 238 16.61 -28.37 -2.61
CA LYS A 238 18.02 -28.82 -2.72
C LYS A 238 18.92 -28.13 -1.69
N THR A 239 18.46 -28.07 -0.45
CA THR A 239 19.18 -27.43 0.67
C THR A 239 19.13 -28.30 1.92
N ARG A 240 20.10 -28.10 2.83
CA ARG A 240 20.19 -28.76 4.14
C ARG A 240 19.11 -28.33 5.14
N TRP A 241 18.52 -27.15 4.91
CA TRP A 241 17.46 -26.61 5.77
C TRP A 241 16.19 -27.43 5.62
N LYS A 242 15.53 -27.82 6.71
CA LYS A 242 14.19 -28.42 6.63
C LYS A 242 13.15 -27.30 6.44
N LYS A 243 12.07 -27.57 5.71
CA LYS A 243 10.99 -26.59 5.46
C LYS A 243 10.40 -25.99 6.73
N TRP A 244 10.23 -26.81 7.77
CA TRP A 244 9.74 -26.34 9.07
C TRP A 244 10.76 -25.42 9.76
N GLN A 245 12.08 -25.64 9.59
CA GLN A 245 13.10 -24.75 10.15
C GLN A 245 13.03 -23.37 9.51
N LEU A 246 12.79 -23.31 8.20
CA LEU A 246 12.55 -22.04 7.51
C LEU A 246 11.29 -21.36 8.06
N ALA A 247 10.17 -22.08 8.13
CA ALA A 247 8.92 -21.53 8.65
C ALA A 247 9.05 -21.02 10.10
N VAL A 248 9.70 -21.78 10.99
CA VAL A 248 9.97 -21.35 12.36
C VAL A 248 10.90 -20.14 12.41
N THR A 249 11.94 -20.10 11.59
CA THR A 249 12.87 -18.96 11.53
C THR A 249 12.16 -17.69 11.07
N CYS A 250 11.33 -17.78 10.03
CA CYS A 250 10.51 -16.68 9.54
C CYS A 250 9.46 -16.24 10.59
N LEU A 251 8.83 -17.19 11.30
CA LEU A 251 7.88 -16.89 12.38
C LEU A 251 8.55 -16.15 13.54
N VAL A 252 9.65 -16.69 14.06
CA VAL A 252 10.41 -16.11 15.17
C VAL A 252 10.99 -14.76 14.76
N GLY A 253 11.59 -14.66 13.57
CA GLY A 253 12.14 -13.41 13.04
C GLY A 253 11.07 -12.35 12.83
N GLY A 254 9.92 -12.73 12.25
CA GLY A 254 8.77 -11.82 12.08
C GLY A 254 8.21 -11.32 13.40
N PHE A 255 8.05 -12.20 14.40
CA PHE A 255 7.56 -11.82 15.72
C PHE A 255 8.57 -10.96 16.50
N ALA A 256 9.86 -11.33 16.48
CA ALA A 256 10.92 -10.56 17.11
C ALA A 256 11.02 -9.14 16.54
N LEU A 257 10.92 -9.00 15.21
CA LEU A 257 10.88 -7.70 14.56
C LEU A 257 9.61 -6.93 14.89
N GLY A 258 8.44 -7.56 14.83
CA GLY A 258 7.19 -6.93 15.25
C GLY A 258 7.30 -6.35 16.66
N ARG A 259 7.79 -7.14 17.61
CA ARG A 259 8.05 -6.69 18.98
C ARG A 259 9.10 -5.59 19.08
N PHE A 260 10.16 -5.65 18.28
CA PHE A 260 11.17 -4.60 18.22
C PHE A 260 10.56 -3.28 17.73
N PHE A 261 9.72 -3.30 16.69
CA PHE A 261 9.08 -2.10 16.17
C PHE A 261 7.97 -1.57 17.08
N ASP A 262 7.25 -2.44 17.78
CA ASP A 262 6.29 -2.03 18.83
C ASP A 262 7.02 -1.33 19.99
N TRP A 263 8.16 -1.91 20.42
CA TRP A 263 9.03 -1.30 21.42
C TRP A 263 9.61 0.02 20.92
N TYR A 264 10.17 0.06 19.71
CA TYR A 264 10.72 1.24 19.07
C TYR A 264 9.68 2.37 19.01
N GLY A 265 8.48 2.05 18.51
CA GLY A 265 7.38 3.00 18.43
C GLY A 265 7.00 3.55 19.81
N THR A 266 7.11 2.75 20.87
CA THR A 266 6.83 3.19 22.25
C THR A 266 7.98 3.98 22.87
N ALA A 267 9.22 3.51 22.70
CA ALA A 267 10.42 4.13 23.25
C ALA A 267 10.67 5.52 22.66
N PHE A 268 10.38 5.73 21.38
CA PHE A 268 10.56 7.03 20.70
C PHE A 268 9.32 7.95 20.79
N ARG A 269 8.26 7.55 21.52
CA ARG A 269 7.07 8.38 21.79
C ARG A 269 6.75 8.53 23.27
N TYR A 270 7.67 8.17 24.18
CA TYR A 270 7.42 8.15 25.62
C TYR A 270 6.92 9.49 26.19
N ASN A 271 7.24 10.61 25.53
CA ASN A 271 6.78 11.95 25.88
C ASN A 271 5.34 12.27 25.47
N TYR A 272 4.70 11.44 24.65
CA TYR A 272 3.36 11.65 24.14
C TYR A 272 2.38 10.62 24.72
N PRO A 273 1.13 11.03 25.04
CA PRO A 273 0.10 10.08 25.43
C PRO A 273 -0.12 9.07 24.29
N TYR A 274 -0.58 7.87 24.65
CA TYR A 274 -0.93 6.87 23.65
C TYR A 274 -2.02 7.43 22.73
N VAL A 275 -1.62 7.85 21.54
CA VAL A 275 -2.55 8.18 20.46
C VAL A 275 -2.96 6.86 19.84
N GLY A 276 -4.25 6.51 19.98
CA GLY A 276 -4.84 5.39 19.25
C GLY A 276 -4.64 5.54 17.73
N ARG A 277 -4.92 4.48 16.95
CA ARG A 277 -4.81 4.57 15.49
C ARG A 277 -5.77 5.62 14.92
N GLN A 278 -5.46 6.07 13.70
CA GLN A 278 -5.93 7.30 13.02
C GLN A 278 -7.45 7.57 12.96
N ILE A 279 -8.32 6.68 13.44
CA ILE A 279 -9.77 6.81 13.37
C ILE A 279 -10.36 6.79 14.78
N ALA A 280 -11.04 7.88 15.15
CA ALA A 280 -11.72 8.01 16.42
C ALA A 280 -12.71 6.85 16.64
N GLY A 281 -12.63 6.22 17.82
CA GLY A 281 -13.48 5.07 18.18
C GLY A 281 -12.98 3.71 17.71
N ALA A 282 -11.86 3.63 16.96
CA ALA A 282 -11.21 2.35 16.66
C ALA A 282 -10.43 1.86 17.89
N ALA A 283 -10.74 0.64 18.35
CA ALA A 283 -10.05 0.01 19.48
C ALA A 283 -9.88 -1.49 19.22
N GLU A 284 -8.62 -1.93 19.13
CA GLU A 284 -8.26 -3.29 18.68
C GLU A 284 -8.81 -4.39 19.60
N VAL A 285 -8.62 -4.24 20.92
CA VAL A 285 -9.03 -5.26 21.90
C VAL A 285 -10.55 -5.39 21.98
N PRO A 286 -11.34 -4.30 22.18
CA PRO A 286 -12.80 -4.40 22.17
C PRO A 286 -13.35 -4.92 20.84
N GLN A 287 -12.75 -4.52 19.71
CA GLN A 287 -13.19 -5.00 18.41
C GLN A 287 -12.93 -6.50 18.22
N LEU A 288 -11.73 -6.98 18.59
CA LEU A 288 -11.40 -8.40 18.56
C LEU A 288 -12.35 -9.21 19.46
N MET A 289 -12.62 -8.71 20.67
CA MET A 289 -13.61 -9.33 21.57
C MET A 289 -15.00 -9.36 20.92
N GLY A 290 -15.41 -8.28 20.25
CA GLY A 290 -16.68 -8.21 19.52
C GLY A 290 -16.79 -9.24 18.40
N ILE A 291 -15.71 -9.45 17.63
CA ILE A 291 -15.62 -10.49 16.60
C ILE A 291 -15.79 -11.88 17.21
N LEU A 292 -15.05 -12.17 18.30
CA LEU A 292 -15.07 -13.48 18.96
C LEU A 292 -16.42 -13.79 19.61
N GLN A 293 -17.08 -12.78 20.19
CA GLN A 293 -18.40 -12.93 20.81
C GLN A 293 -19.52 -13.07 19.78
N ASN A 294 -19.37 -12.47 18.59
CA ASN A 294 -20.42 -12.41 17.57
C ASN A 294 -19.91 -12.79 16.17
N PRO A 295 -19.44 -14.03 15.95
CA PRO A 295 -18.80 -14.43 14.70
C PRO A 295 -19.73 -14.33 13.47
N PHE A 296 -21.03 -14.62 13.63
CA PHE A 296 -22.00 -14.50 12.53
C PHE A 296 -22.32 -13.05 12.17
N ARG A 297 -22.40 -12.15 13.17
CA ARG A 297 -22.48 -10.72 12.92
C ARG A 297 -21.24 -10.24 12.17
N TYR A 298 -20.05 -10.64 12.62
CA TYR A 298 -18.83 -10.29 11.94
C TYR A 298 -18.80 -10.80 10.48
N ALA A 299 -19.23 -12.04 10.22
CA ALA A 299 -19.35 -12.56 8.86
C ALA A 299 -20.29 -11.71 7.99
N SER A 300 -21.42 -11.23 8.54
CA SER A 300 -22.31 -10.31 7.83
C SER A 300 -21.67 -8.96 7.53
N VAL A 301 -20.88 -8.41 8.46
CA VAL A 301 -20.12 -7.16 8.25
C VAL A 301 -19.06 -7.35 7.15
N LEU A 302 -18.34 -8.47 7.18
CA LEU A 302 -17.34 -8.80 6.18
C LEU A 302 -17.97 -8.92 4.78
N LEU A 303 -19.00 -9.76 4.64
CA LEU A 303 -19.69 -9.98 3.36
C LEU A 303 -20.42 -8.73 2.88
N GLY A 304 -21.10 -8.00 3.78
CA GLY A 304 -21.75 -6.73 3.47
C GLY A 304 -20.75 -5.69 2.97
N SER A 305 -19.58 -5.60 3.61
CA SER A 305 -18.51 -4.70 3.16
C SER A 305 -17.96 -5.09 1.79
N PHE A 306 -17.81 -6.39 1.49
CA PHE A 306 -17.42 -6.82 0.14
C PHE A 306 -18.50 -6.50 -0.89
N TYR A 307 -19.76 -6.76 -0.57
CA TYR A 307 -20.90 -6.46 -1.44
C TYR A 307 -21.02 -4.96 -1.75
N GLU A 308 -20.93 -4.09 -0.74
CA GLU A 308 -20.96 -2.63 -0.91
C GLU A 308 -19.80 -2.07 -1.75
N ASN A 309 -18.72 -2.83 -1.91
CA ASN A 309 -17.56 -2.45 -2.74
C ASN A 309 -17.52 -3.24 -4.06
N ASP A 310 -18.63 -3.86 -4.48
CA ASP A 310 -18.72 -4.69 -5.70
C ASP A 310 -17.66 -5.80 -5.75
N PHE A 311 -17.32 -6.37 -4.59
CA PHE A 311 -16.23 -7.33 -4.41
C PHE A 311 -14.88 -6.85 -4.94
N PHE A 312 -14.70 -5.52 -5.05
CA PHE A 312 -13.55 -4.85 -5.66
C PHE A 312 -13.33 -5.20 -7.15
N ILE A 313 -14.32 -5.81 -7.80
CA ILE A 313 -14.31 -6.05 -9.24
C ILE A 313 -14.37 -4.70 -9.95
N GLY A 314 -13.51 -4.49 -10.93
CA GLY A 314 -13.42 -3.21 -11.63
C GLY A 314 -12.78 -2.08 -10.79
N LYS A 315 -12.14 -2.38 -9.64
CA LYS A 315 -11.42 -1.37 -8.85
C LYS A 315 -9.91 -1.30 -9.14
N LEU A 316 -9.42 -2.06 -10.13
CA LEU A 316 -8.02 -2.04 -10.56
C LEU A 316 -7.63 -0.79 -11.37
N GLY A 317 -8.62 -0.04 -11.89
CA GLY A 317 -8.42 1.25 -12.58
C GLY A 317 -8.90 2.45 -11.76
N VAL A 318 -9.00 2.32 -10.43
CA VAL A 318 -9.34 3.43 -9.53
C VAL A 318 -8.06 4.01 -8.95
N PHE A 319 -7.80 5.28 -9.29
CA PHE A 319 -6.62 6.04 -8.93
C PHE A 319 -6.99 7.27 -8.10
N GLY A 320 -6.00 8.14 -7.88
CA GLY A 320 -6.19 9.33 -7.08
C GLY A 320 -6.42 8.98 -5.62
N ALA A 321 -7.19 9.80 -4.92
CA ALA A 321 -7.65 9.53 -3.56
C ALA A 321 -8.89 8.60 -3.56
N LEU A 322 -8.88 7.56 -4.41
CA LEU A 322 -10.04 6.74 -4.78
C LEU A 322 -11.12 7.52 -5.56
N ASP A 323 -10.70 8.60 -6.21
CA ASP A 323 -11.55 9.59 -6.86
C ASP A 323 -11.46 9.62 -8.37
N LEU A 324 -10.46 8.95 -8.94
CA LEU A 324 -10.21 8.94 -10.38
C LEU A 324 -10.38 7.51 -10.93
N GLU A 325 -11.61 7.15 -11.26
CA GLU A 325 -11.90 5.88 -11.94
C GLU A 325 -11.70 5.99 -13.45
N ILE A 326 -10.85 5.13 -14.01
CA ILE A 326 -10.66 4.97 -15.45
C ILE A 326 -11.25 3.61 -15.84
N GLY A 327 -12.55 3.61 -16.18
CA GLY A 327 -13.33 2.39 -16.46
C GLY A 327 -12.69 1.48 -17.50
N PHE A 328 -12.07 2.03 -18.54
CA PHE A 328 -11.33 1.25 -19.55
C PHE A 328 -10.21 0.40 -18.91
N ILE A 329 -9.42 1.00 -18.00
CA ILE A 329 -8.35 0.30 -17.30
C ILE A 329 -8.92 -0.75 -16.34
N SER A 330 -9.99 -0.41 -15.63
CA SER A 330 -10.69 -1.33 -14.73
C SER A 330 -11.19 -2.59 -15.44
N CYS A 331 -11.73 -2.45 -16.66
CA CYS A 331 -12.19 -3.57 -17.47
C CYS A 331 -11.05 -4.35 -18.14
N LEU A 332 -9.99 -3.66 -18.59
CA LEU A 332 -8.89 -4.28 -19.31
C LEU A 332 -7.94 -5.07 -18.39
N SER A 333 -7.75 -4.63 -17.15
CA SER A 333 -6.79 -5.24 -16.22
C SER A 333 -7.05 -6.74 -15.99
N PRO A 334 -8.29 -7.21 -15.70
CA PRO A 334 -8.58 -8.63 -15.60
C PRO A 334 -8.32 -9.40 -16.91
N LEU A 335 -8.62 -8.81 -18.07
CA LEU A 335 -8.39 -9.45 -19.38
C LEU A 335 -6.90 -9.65 -19.65
N ILE A 336 -6.06 -8.67 -19.30
CA ILE A 336 -4.60 -8.79 -19.39
C ILE A 336 -4.09 -9.91 -18.47
N LEU A 337 -4.59 -10.00 -17.24
CA LEU A 337 -4.21 -11.07 -16.31
C LEU A 337 -4.65 -12.45 -16.82
N LEU A 338 -5.85 -12.58 -17.38
CA LEU A 338 -6.32 -13.81 -18.01
C LEU A 338 -5.46 -14.20 -19.22
N PHE A 339 -5.13 -13.24 -20.08
CA PHE A 339 -4.25 -13.45 -21.22
C PHE A 339 -2.84 -13.88 -20.78
N ALA A 340 -2.26 -13.20 -19.80
CA ALA A 340 -0.96 -13.56 -19.23
C ALA A 340 -0.98 -14.96 -18.59
N THR A 341 -2.09 -15.32 -17.95
CA THR A 341 -2.33 -16.66 -17.40
C THR A 341 -2.36 -17.70 -18.50
N ALA A 342 -3.08 -17.45 -19.60
CA ALA A 342 -3.11 -18.32 -20.77
C ALA A 342 -1.71 -18.52 -21.39
N LEU A 343 -0.92 -17.44 -21.51
CA LEU A 343 0.48 -17.52 -21.96
C LEU A 343 1.41 -18.27 -21.01
N SER A 344 1.03 -18.38 -19.74
CA SER A 344 1.81 -19.07 -18.71
C SER A 344 1.43 -20.55 -18.56
N VAL A 345 0.44 -21.04 -19.32
CA VAL A 345 0.13 -22.46 -19.40
C VAL A 345 1.28 -23.15 -20.11
N HIS A 346 2.04 -23.95 -19.35
CA HIS A 346 3.21 -24.66 -19.85
C HIS A 346 3.04 -26.16 -19.64
N GLU A 347 3.61 -27.00 -20.52
CA GLU A 347 3.55 -28.48 -20.40
C GLU A 347 4.11 -28.99 -19.06
N LYS A 348 5.02 -28.22 -18.44
CA LYS A 348 5.58 -28.49 -17.10
C LYS A 348 4.86 -27.74 -15.98
N SER A 349 3.55 -27.48 -16.12
CA SER A 349 2.78 -26.82 -15.06
C SER A 349 2.81 -27.66 -13.78
N SER A 350 3.34 -27.07 -12.70
CA SER A 350 3.36 -27.70 -11.37
C SER A 350 2.05 -27.51 -10.60
N LEU A 351 1.13 -26.70 -11.11
CA LEU A 351 -0.16 -26.44 -10.50
C LEU A 351 -1.13 -27.60 -10.78
N ARG A 352 -0.97 -28.69 -10.03
CA ARG A 352 -2.01 -29.73 -9.91
C ARG A 352 -3.18 -29.18 -9.09
N LEU A 353 -4.34 -29.85 -9.18
CA LEU A 353 -5.57 -29.42 -8.49
C LEU A 353 -5.36 -29.15 -6.99
N THR A 354 -4.59 -29.99 -6.30
CA THR A 354 -4.36 -29.85 -4.84
C THR A 354 -3.52 -28.62 -4.46
N PRO A 355 -2.31 -28.36 -5.05
CA PRO A 355 -1.63 -27.08 -4.89
C PRO A 355 -2.47 -25.87 -5.30
N ALA A 356 -3.25 -25.99 -6.39
CA ALA A 356 -4.09 -24.89 -6.87
C ALA A 356 -5.21 -24.55 -5.87
N LEU A 357 -5.91 -25.55 -5.32
CA LEU A 357 -6.90 -25.36 -4.26
C LEU A 357 -6.26 -24.79 -2.98
N GLY A 358 -5.06 -25.26 -2.63
CA GLY A 358 -4.30 -24.73 -1.49
C GLY A 358 -3.95 -23.25 -1.65
N LEU A 359 -3.45 -22.85 -2.82
CA LEU A 359 -3.17 -21.45 -3.14
C LEU A 359 -4.45 -20.60 -3.19
N GLY A 360 -5.52 -21.09 -3.83
CA GLY A 360 -6.81 -20.39 -3.84
C GLY A 360 -7.38 -20.19 -2.43
N THR A 361 -7.26 -21.20 -1.57
CA THR A 361 -7.65 -21.08 -0.15
C THR A 361 -6.79 -20.05 0.57
N LEU A 362 -5.47 -20.05 0.34
CA LEU A 362 -4.56 -19.05 0.91
C LEU A 362 -4.92 -17.64 0.48
N SER A 363 -5.27 -17.43 -0.80
CA SER A 363 -5.72 -16.15 -1.33
C SER A 363 -7.00 -15.67 -0.65
N ILE A 364 -8.00 -16.53 -0.49
CA ILE A 364 -9.26 -16.21 0.20
C ILE A 364 -8.99 -15.83 1.67
N VAL A 365 -8.16 -16.62 2.37
CA VAL A 365 -7.78 -16.34 3.77
C VAL A 365 -7.01 -15.03 3.88
N TYR A 366 -6.13 -14.72 2.93
CA TYR A 366 -5.41 -13.44 2.91
C TYR A 366 -6.36 -12.26 2.69
N ILE A 367 -7.31 -12.36 1.73
CA ILE A 367 -8.30 -11.31 1.46
C ILE A 367 -9.16 -11.06 2.71
N ALA A 368 -9.67 -12.13 3.34
CA ALA A 368 -10.42 -12.03 4.58
C ALA A 368 -9.55 -11.46 5.71
N GLY A 369 -8.29 -11.87 5.82
CA GLY A 369 -7.33 -11.37 6.81
C GLY A 369 -7.02 -9.88 6.64
N ALA A 370 -6.87 -9.39 5.40
CA ALA A 370 -6.65 -7.97 5.09
C ALA A 370 -7.86 -7.12 5.47
N ALA A 371 -9.07 -7.61 5.14
CA ALA A 371 -10.31 -6.96 5.54
C ALA A 371 -10.49 -6.97 7.07
N THR A 372 -10.20 -8.10 7.72
CA THR A 372 -10.26 -8.25 9.18
C THR A 372 -9.28 -7.30 9.88
N ALA A 373 -8.06 -7.17 9.36
CA ALA A 373 -7.07 -6.24 9.89
C ALA A 373 -7.61 -4.80 9.84
N MET A 374 -8.18 -4.37 8.71
CA MET A 374 -8.79 -3.04 8.60
C MET A 374 -10.00 -2.86 9.54
N TYR A 375 -10.78 -3.92 9.78
CA TYR A 375 -11.88 -3.88 10.73
C TYR A 375 -11.41 -3.71 12.18
N ILE A 376 -10.30 -4.35 12.55
CA ILE A 376 -9.71 -4.27 13.90
C ILE A 376 -8.99 -2.94 14.12
N THR A 377 -8.22 -2.48 13.13
CA THR A 377 -7.25 -1.39 13.33
C THR A 377 -7.75 -0.03 12.88
N SER A 378 -8.70 0.00 11.95
CA SER A 378 -9.06 1.19 11.18
C SER A 378 -10.57 1.38 11.08
N THR A 379 -11.36 0.68 11.90
CA THR A 379 -12.82 0.82 11.91
C THR A 379 -13.30 1.01 13.34
N PRO A 380 -14.23 1.96 13.60
CA PRO A 380 -14.82 2.13 14.92
C PRO A 380 -15.45 0.83 15.45
N VAL A 381 -15.40 0.64 16.77
CA VAL A 381 -15.91 -0.57 17.40
C VAL A 381 -17.40 -0.76 17.11
N GLY A 382 -17.77 -1.96 16.65
CA GLY A 382 -19.16 -2.33 16.38
C GLY A 382 -19.77 -1.77 15.09
N MET A 383 -18.98 -1.06 14.27
CA MET A 383 -19.44 -0.56 12.97
C MET A 383 -19.92 -1.69 12.05
N ILE A 384 -20.96 -1.42 11.27
CA ILE A 384 -21.58 -2.40 10.36
C ILE A 384 -20.85 -2.54 9.01
N ARG A 385 -19.83 -1.71 8.76
CA ARG A 385 -19.03 -1.69 7.54
C ARG A 385 -17.55 -1.51 7.89
N ILE A 386 -16.66 -2.12 7.11
CA ILE A 386 -15.22 -1.93 7.20
C ILE A 386 -14.83 -0.64 6.47
N ILE A 387 -14.21 0.29 7.19
CA ILE A 387 -13.76 1.58 6.65
C ILE A 387 -12.34 1.46 6.09
N GLY A 388 -12.07 2.18 5.00
CA GLY A 388 -10.72 2.33 4.44
C GLY A 388 -10.21 1.10 3.68
N LEU A 389 -11.07 0.11 3.41
CA LEU A 389 -10.73 -1.08 2.61
C LEU A 389 -10.53 -0.70 1.14
N GLN A 390 -9.42 -1.13 0.53
CA GLN A 390 -9.03 -0.74 -0.83
C GLN A 390 -8.52 -1.93 -1.64
N ALA A 391 -8.73 -1.88 -2.96
CA ALA A 391 -8.28 -2.93 -3.89
C ALA A 391 -6.77 -3.20 -3.81
N ARG A 392 -5.96 -2.16 -3.55
CA ARG A 392 -4.49 -2.28 -3.41
C ARG A 392 -4.06 -3.28 -2.33
N TYR A 393 -4.88 -3.51 -1.31
CA TYR A 393 -4.54 -4.45 -0.22
C TYR A 393 -4.65 -5.91 -0.65
N PHE A 394 -5.39 -6.20 -1.71
CA PHE A 394 -5.62 -7.55 -2.21
C PHE A 394 -4.67 -7.94 -3.36
N LEU A 395 -3.89 -7.00 -3.89
CA LEU A 395 -2.90 -7.29 -4.95
C LEU A 395 -1.98 -8.48 -4.65
N PRO A 396 -1.53 -8.74 -3.41
CA PRO A 396 -0.71 -9.92 -3.11
C PRO A 396 -1.46 -11.25 -3.14
N ALA A 397 -2.80 -11.25 -3.07
CA ALA A 397 -3.61 -12.46 -3.09
C ALA A 397 -3.99 -12.93 -4.50
N PHE A 398 -4.02 -12.00 -5.45
CA PHE A 398 -4.19 -12.29 -6.87
C PHE A 398 -2.85 -12.77 -7.44
#